data_AF-A0A6G3MDI4-F1
#
_entry.id   AF-A0A6G3MDI4-F1
#
_cell.length_a   1.000
_cell.length_b   1.000
_cell.length_c   1.000
_cell.angle_alpha   90.00
_cell.angle_beta   90.00
_cell.angle_gamma   90.00
#
_symmetry.space_group_name_H-M   'P 1'
#
loop_
_entity.id
_entity.type
_entity.pdbx_description
1 polymer ?
#
loop_
_entity_poly.entity_id
_entity_poly.type
_entity_poly.pdbx_seq_one_letter_code
_entity_poly.pdbx_strand_id
1 'polypeptide(L)'
;MNNLLISIPLYQEKSGFGPDYKDSDTSSYEIDLGSNFYELTATEKEQLDQFKAKYYLHKLKFNDMDRPYTHICIEYINALNWIMQYYLKGVPSWTWCYPYHYAPFCSDILETAIVSTEFQIDQPYDSIVQLSCMLSNQSFNILPDQIRNYLTSETCALIDMFPTSFQCDQNGKTQDYESIVLIPFPDMRRVAEYLSPIINKLDSNTLQLNRVADNFIFEHDPQSVSNISTTVIEHASLCELKRRPVRIIATKTLSYVSSWYQPLTVPYHLFPSFNTLQFTVIQPNNFRLL
;
A
#
# COMPACT_ATOMS: atom_id res chain seq x y z
N MET A 1 9.62 25.82 -17.44
CA MET A 1 9.63 25.46 -16.01
C MET A 1 8.19 25.53 -15.55
N ASN A 2 7.52 24.38 -15.49
CA ASN A 2 6.08 24.30 -15.22
C ASN A 2 5.87 24.29 -13.71
N ASN A 3 5.41 25.41 -13.16
CA ASN A 3 4.97 25.50 -11.78
C ASN A 3 3.56 24.90 -11.68
N LEU A 4 3.43 23.77 -11.00
CA LEU A 4 2.14 23.17 -10.62
C LEU A 4 1.74 23.72 -9.26
N LEU A 5 0.53 24.26 -9.17
CA LEU A 5 0.01 25.08 -8.07
C LEU A 5 -1.06 24.32 -7.27
N ILE A 6 -1.04 24.49 -5.95
CA ILE A 6 -2.02 23.92 -5.01
C ILE A 6 -2.91 25.06 -4.52
N SER A 7 -4.23 24.92 -4.66
CA SER A 7 -5.21 25.81 -4.03
C SER A 7 -5.48 25.34 -2.60
N ILE A 8 -5.38 26.26 -1.64
CA ILE A 8 -5.76 26.02 -0.24
C ILE A 8 -6.91 26.99 0.08
N PRO A 9 -8.11 26.49 0.43
CA PRO A 9 -9.18 27.35 0.91
C PRO A 9 -8.85 27.88 2.32
N LEU A 10 -8.96 29.19 2.50
CA LEU A 10 -8.87 29.83 3.81
C LEU A 10 -10.14 29.52 4.61
N TYR A 11 -9.99 29.06 5.85
CA TYR A 11 -11.08 29.13 6.82
C TYR A 11 -10.61 29.39 8.26
N GLN A 12 -11.41 30.20 8.94
CA GLN A 12 -11.28 30.64 10.33
C GLN A 12 -11.78 29.58 11.32
N GLU A 13 -11.14 29.57 12.48
CA GLU A 13 -11.24 28.62 13.61
C GLU A 13 -12.64 28.09 13.98
N LYS A 14 -12.76 26.76 14.12
CA LYS A 14 -12.91 26.07 15.43
C LYS A 14 -12.89 24.53 15.30
N SER A 15 -11.74 23.97 14.96
CA SER A 15 -11.40 22.55 15.18
C SER A 15 -9.96 22.45 15.69
N GLY A 16 -9.74 21.62 16.71
CA GLY A 16 -8.47 21.51 17.43
C GLY A 16 -7.32 20.88 16.65
N PHE A 17 -7.54 20.26 15.49
CA PHE A 17 -6.49 19.86 14.52
C PHE A 17 -7.18 19.24 13.29
N GLY A 18 -7.08 19.89 12.13
CA GLY A 18 -7.66 19.45 10.84
C GLY A 18 -8.77 20.38 10.33
N PRO A 19 -8.97 20.50 9.00
CA PRO A 19 -10.07 21.30 8.45
C PRO A 19 -11.41 20.72 8.91
N ASP A 20 -12.26 21.58 9.47
CA ASP A 20 -13.68 21.24 9.71
C ASP A 20 -14.37 21.10 8.35
N TYR A 21 -14.68 19.87 7.96
CA TYR A 21 -15.62 19.63 6.89
C TYR A 21 -17.03 19.89 7.44
N LYS A 22 -17.53 21.11 7.27
CA LYS A 22 -18.98 21.31 7.32
C LYS A 22 -19.55 20.71 6.05
N ASP A 23 -20.48 19.77 6.19
CA ASP A 23 -21.50 19.51 5.19
C ASP A 23 -22.35 20.78 5.05
N SER A 24 -21.84 21.81 4.38
CA SER A 24 -22.59 23.00 4.05
C SER A 24 -23.11 22.86 2.63
N ASP A 25 -24.42 22.70 2.53
CA ASP A 25 -25.32 22.99 1.41
C ASP A 25 -24.80 22.72 -0.01
N THR A 26 -25.56 21.89 -0.73
CA THR A 26 -25.61 21.78 -2.19
C THR A 26 -25.85 23.15 -2.86
N SER A 27 -24.83 24.00 -2.87
CA SER A 27 -24.67 25.09 -3.81
C SER A 27 -23.43 24.77 -4.64
N SER A 28 -23.62 24.66 -5.94
CA SER A 28 -22.56 24.42 -6.92
C SER A 28 -21.55 25.57 -6.84
N TYR A 29 -20.39 25.32 -6.23
CA TYR A 29 -19.25 26.20 -6.38
C TYR A 29 -18.72 26.04 -7.82
N GLU A 30 -19.12 26.95 -8.70
CA GLU A 30 -18.43 27.17 -9.97
C GLU A 30 -17.03 27.67 -9.66
N ILE A 31 -16.03 26.80 -9.78
CA ILE A 31 -14.63 27.20 -9.72
C ILE A 31 -14.29 27.82 -11.09
N ASP A 32 -14.25 29.15 -11.14
CA ASP A 32 -13.69 29.91 -12.26
C ASP A 32 -12.16 29.75 -12.27
N LEU A 33 -11.65 28.89 -13.16
CA LEU A 33 -10.21 28.73 -13.42
C LEU A 33 -9.72 29.67 -14.54
N GLY A 34 -10.32 30.86 -14.67
CA GLY A 34 -9.85 31.92 -15.55
C GLY A 34 -8.54 32.55 -15.07
N SER A 35 -7.40 31.99 -15.49
CA SER A 35 -6.10 32.67 -15.75
C SER A 35 -5.58 33.78 -14.80
N ASN A 36 -5.99 33.81 -13.54
CA ASN A 36 -5.37 34.59 -12.47
C ASN A 36 -5.05 33.62 -11.33
N PHE A 37 -3.80 33.14 -11.33
CA PHE A 37 -3.29 32.33 -10.25
C PHE A 37 -3.34 33.14 -8.95
N TYR A 38 -4.02 32.62 -7.93
CA TYR A 38 -4.03 33.25 -6.61
C TYR A 38 -2.67 33.03 -5.95
N GLU A 39 -1.79 34.02 -6.06
CA GLU A 39 -0.56 34.06 -5.25
C GLU A 39 -0.95 34.32 -3.80
N LEU A 40 -0.52 33.43 -2.90
CA LEU A 40 -0.70 33.63 -1.47
C LEU A 40 -0.04 34.95 -1.04
N THR A 41 -0.77 35.75 -0.28
CA THR A 41 -0.20 36.92 0.39
C THR A 41 0.90 36.49 1.37
N ALA A 42 1.80 37.41 1.72
CA ALA A 42 2.86 37.14 2.69
C ALA A 42 2.31 36.59 4.03
N THR A 43 1.17 37.13 4.48
CA THR A 43 0.49 36.70 5.70
C THR A 43 -0.04 35.27 5.60
N GLU A 44 -0.66 34.91 4.46
CA GLU A 44 -1.20 33.56 4.26
C GLU A 44 -0.09 32.52 4.13
N LYS A 45 1.03 32.90 3.49
CA LYS A 45 2.22 32.06 3.44
C LYS A 45 2.77 31.80 4.85
N GLU A 46 2.88 32.84 5.68
CA GLU A 46 3.32 32.69 7.07
C GLU A 46 2.38 31.78 7.88
N GLN A 47 1.06 31.95 7.71
CA GLN A 47 0.07 31.09 8.37
C GLN A 47 0.18 29.63 7.93
N LEU A 48 0.39 29.39 6.64
CA LEU A 48 0.61 28.05 6.09
C LEU A 48 1.88 27.42 6.66
N ASP A 49 2.98 28.17 6.71
CA ASP A 49 4.26 27.68 7.25
C ASP A 49 4.14 27.34 8.74
N GLN A 50 3.42 28.15 9.52
CA GLN A 50 3.12 27.85 10.93
C GLN A 50 2.23 26.60 11.07
N PHE A 51 1.25 26.41 10.18
CA PHE A 51 0.40 25.22 10.18
C PHE A 51 1.19 23.96 9.84
N LYS A 52 2.06 24.02 8.83
CA LYS A 52 2.97 22.93 8.46
C LYS A 52 3.88 22.55 9.62
N ALA A 53 4.51 23.53 10.27
CA ALA A 53 5.38 23.28 11.43
C ALA A 53 4.63 22.54 12.54
N LYS A 54 3.42 23.00 12.88
CA LYS A 54 2.55 22.31 13.85
C LYS A 54 2.19 20.89 13.40
N TYR A 55 1.84 20.70 12.14
CA TYR A 55 1.52 19.39 11.60
C TYR A 55 2.69 18.41 11.75
N TYR A 56 3.87 18.78 11.28
CA TYR A 56 5.05 17.92 11.34
C TYR A 56 5.49 17.64 12.78
N LEU A 57 5.41 18.63 13.67
CA LEU A 57 5.69 18.44 15.09
C LEU A 57 4.69 17.48 15.75
N HIS A 58 3.39 17.69 15.55
CA HIS A 58 2.37 16.94 16.28
C HIS A 58 2.13 15.54 15.72
N LYS A 59 2.06 15.40 14.38
CA LYS A 59 1.77 14.13 13.70
C LYS A 59 3.03 13.27 13.52
N LEU A 60 4.15 13.88 13.13
CA LEU A 60 5.38 13.17 12.75
C LEU A 60 6.49 13.25 13.82
N LYS A 61 6.28 14.03 14.89
CA LYS A 61 7.25 14.22 15.99
C LYS A 61 8.59 14.77 15.52
N PHE A 62 8.58 15.54 14.43
CA PHE A 62 9.74 16.22 13.90
C PHE A 62 10.02 17.49 14.71
N ASN A 63 11.28 17.67 15.13
CA ASN A 63 11.72 18.90 15.79
C ASN A 63 12.16 19.94 14.73
N ASP A 64 11.93 21.22 15.01
CA ASP A 64 12.14 22.33 14.06
C ASP A 64 13.60 22.53 13.61
N MET A 65 14.57 21.90 14.29
CA MET A 65 16.00 22.22 14.11
C MET A 65 16.64 21.68 12.83
N ASP A 66 16.04 20.67 12.16
CA ASP A 66 16.74 19.90 11.11
C ASP A 66 16.05 19.86 9.73
N ARG A 67 14.96 20.62 9.51
CA ARG A 67 14.13 20.51 8.29
C ARG A 67 13.95 19.06 7.78
N PRO A 68 13.48 18.11 8.61
CA PRO A 68 13.28 16.71 8.20
C PRO A 68 12.22 16.53 7.09
N TYR A 69 11.57 17.60 6.65
CA TYR A 69 10.54 17.60 5.59
C TYR A 69 11.07 17.06 4.26
N THR A 70 12.33 17.31 3.92
CA THR A 70 12.91 16.80 2.67
C THR A 70 12.97 15.28 2.67
N HIS A 71 13.29 14.65 3.79
CA HIS A 71 13.38 13.19 3.86
C HIS A 71 12.01 12.51 3.68
N ILE A 72 10.98 12.99 4.38
CA ILE A 72 9.61 12.48 4.18
C ILE A 72 9.11 12.72 2.75
N CYS A 73 9.45 13.86 2.13
CA CYS A 73 9.12 14.11 0.72
C CYS A 73 9.82 13.14 -0.22
N ILE A 74 11.12 12.86 -0.01
CA ILE A 74 11.87 11.88 -0.80
C ILE A 74 11.26 10.48 -0.63
N GLU A 75 10.99 10.03 0.59
CA GLU A 75 10.38 8.73 0.84
C GLU A 75 8.96 8.62 0.26
N TYR A 76 8.21 9.72 0.23
CA TYR A 76 6.88 9.75 -0.39
C TYR A 76 6.99 9.65 -1.93
N ILE A 77 7.94 10.35 -2.54
CA ILE A 77 8.24 10.22 -3.98
C ILE A 77 8.70 8.78 -4.30
N ASN A 78 9.53 8.18 -3.44
CA ASN A 78 9.93 6.78 -3.54
C ASN A 78 8.70 5.86 -3.44
N ALA A 79 7.75 6.12 -2.55
CA ALA A 79 6.51 5.36 -2.46
C ALA A 79 5.73 5.36 -3.77
N LEU A 80 5.57 6.54 -4.39
CA LEU A 80 4.90 6.67 -5.68
C LEU A 80 5.63 5.89 -6.78
N ASN A 81 6.96 5.97 -6.82
CA ASN A 81 7.78 5.20 -7.76
C ASN A 81 7.67 3.69 -7.52
N TRP A 82 7.69 3.24 -6.27
CA TRP A 82 7.52 1.84 -5.88
C TRP A 82 6.16 1.31 -6.37
N ILE A 83 5.08 2.06 -6.12
CA ILE A 83 3.72 1.70 -6.55
C ILE A 83 3.64 1.61 -8.07
N MET A 84 4.19 2.60 -8.78
CA MET A 84 4.21 2.59 -10.25
C MET A 84 4.96 1.37 -10.80
N GLN A 85 6.12 1.03 -10.23
CA GLN A 85 6.86 -0.17 -10.61
C GLN A 85 6.10 -1.45 -10.26
N TYR A 86 5.45 -1.52 -9.10
CA TYR A 86 4.63 -2.66 -8.68
C TYR A 86 3.56 -3.00 -9.72
N TYR A 87 2.79 -2.01 -10.17
CA TYR A 87 1.73 -2.22 -11.16
C TYR A 87 2.25 -2.48 -12.58
N LEU A 88 3.38 -1.88 -12.97
CA LEU A 88 3.88 -1.95 -14.35
C LEU A 88 4.88 -3.09 -14.60
N LYS A 89 5.68 -3.46 -13.59
CA LYS A 89 6.83 -4.37 -13.69
C LYS A 89 6.83 -5.48 -12.64
N GLY A 90 5.90 -5.46 -11.68
CA GLY A 90 5.90 -6.33 -10.51
C GLY A 90 6.68 -5.73 -9.34
N VAL A 91 6.78 -6.48 -8.23
CA VAL A 91 7.34 -6.01 -6.96
C VAL A 91 8.81 -5.55 -7.13
N PRO A 92 9.13 -4.25 -6.93
CA PRO A 92 10.49 -3.74 -7.09
C PRO A 92 11.38 -4.00 -5.85
N SER A 93 10.78 -4.07 -4.65
CA SER A 93 11.41 -4.50 -3.39
C SER A 93 10.33 -4.97 -2.42
N TRP A 94 10.53 -6.13 -1.80
CA TRP A 94 9.71 -6.74 -0.76
C TRP A 94 9.96 -6.14 0.63
N THR A 95 11.16 -5.62 0.89
CA THR A 95 11.55 -5.11 2.22
C THR A 95 11.41 -3.60 2.36
N TRP A 96 11.35 -2.85 1.26
CA TRP A 96 11.12 -1.41 1.31
C TRP A 96 9.69 -1.09 1.78
N CYS A 97 9.55 -0.14 2.71
CA CYS A 97 8.28 0.41 3.15
C CYS A 97 8.40 1.92 3.38
N TYR A 98 7.29 2.64 3.21
CA TYR A 98 7.23 4.06 3.56
C TYR A 98 7.27 4.22 5.10
N PRO A 99 8.30 4.87 5.67
CA PRO A 99 8.59 4.79 7.12
C PRO A 99 7.84 5.83 7.96
N TYR A 100 6.67 6.30 7.50
CA TYR A 100 5.86 7.31 8.19
C TYR A 100 4.38 6.96 8.14
N HIS A 101 3.63 7.26 9.22
CA HIS A 101 2.18 7.06 9.26
C HIS A 101 1.40 8.12 8.47
N TYR A 102 2.06 9.21 8.08
CA TYR A 102 1.44 10.37 7.46
C TYR A 102 2.18 10.80 6.19
N ALA A 103 1.47 11.43 5.27
CA ALA A 103 2.02 12.02 4.05
C ALA A 103 2.58 13.44 4.31
N PRO A 104 3.58 13.91 3.55
CA PRO A 104 3.98 15.32 3.60
C PRO A 104 2.97 16.21 2.87
N PHE A 105 3.10 17.54 3.02
CA PHE A 105 2.31 18.47 2.22
C PHE A 105 2.76 18.46 0.77
N CYS A 106 1.81 18.54 -0.16
CA CYS A 106 2.11 18.61 -1.60
C CYS A 106 3.03 19.80 -1.94
N SER A 107 2.91 20.93 -1.24
CA SER A 107 3.78 22.10 -1.49
C SER A 107 5.23 21.83 -1.12
N ASP A 108 5.48 20.99 -0.10
CA ASP A 108 6.85 20.59 0.28
C ASP A 108 7.42 19.56 -0.70
N ILE A 109 6.58 18.69 -1.27
CA ILE A 109 6.98 17.77 -2.35
C ILE A 109 7.45 18.56 -3.58
N LEU A 110 6.72 19.62 -3.97
CA LEU A 110 7.06 20.45 -5.12
C LEU A 110 8.42 21.17 -4.96
N GLU A 111 8.76 21.55 -3.74
CA GLU A 111 10.06 22.17 -3.42
C GLU A 111 11.20 21.15 -3.29
N THR A 112 10.88 19.85 -3.24
CA THR A 112 11.85 18.77 -3.09
C THR A 112 12.39 18.31 -4.45
N ALA A 113 13.72 18.21 -4.57
CA ALA A 113 14.35 17.67 -5.76
C ALA A 113 14.00 16.18 -5.94
N ILE A 114 13.69 15.77 -7.17
CA ILE A 114 13.45 14.36 -7.50
C ILE A 114 14.76 13.60 -7.37
N VAL A 115 14.85 12.72 -6.38
CA VAL A 115 15.95 11.77 -6.21
C VAL A 115 15.49 10.43 -6.74
N SER A 116 16.18 9.91 -7.77
CA SER A 116 15.92 8.56 -8.28
C SER A 116 16.57 7.55 -7.32
N THR A 117 15.75 6.90 -6.49
CA THR A 117 16.22 5.79 -5.65
C THR A 117 16.03 4.47 -6.39
N GLU A 118 17.11 3.69 -6.50
CA GLU A 118 17.03 2.31 -6.96
C GLU A 118 16.61 1.40 -5.80
N PHE A 119 15.57 0.61 -6.00
CA PHE A 119 15.12 -0.35 -4.99
C PHE A 119 16.02 -1.58 -4.99
N GLN A 120 16.32 -2.10 -3.80
CA GLN A 120 17.03 -3.36 -3.66
C GLN A 120 16.13 -4.51 -4.14
N ILE A 121 16.60 -5.26 -5.14
CA ILE A 121 15.95 -6.50 -5.54
C ILE A 121 16.20 -7.55 -4.46
N ASP A 122 15.15 -7.91 -3.75
CA ASP A 122 15.14 -8.85 -2.63
C ASP A 122 14.04 -9.91 -2.83
N GLN A 123 13.79 -10.71 -1.79
CA GLN A 123 12.79 -11.79 -1.80
C GLN A 123 11.88 -11.64 -0.59
N PRO A 124 10.64 -12.17 -0.66
CA PRO A 124 9.76 -12.19 0.50
C PRO A 124 10.40 -12.99 1.64
N TYR A 125 10.14 -12.57 2.88
CA TYR A 125 10.49 -13.35 4.06
C TYR A 125 9.66 -14.63 4.15
N ASP A 126 10.19 -15.61 4.87
CA ASP A 126 9.48 -16.86 5.16
C ASP A 126 8.14 -16.59 5.88
N SER A 127 7.14 -17.44 5.60
CA SER A 127 5.78 -17.29 6.10
C SER A 127 5.69 -17.14 7.62
N ILE A 128 6.52 -17.87 8.38
CA ILE A 128 6.58 -17.78 9.85
C ILE A 128 7.11 -16.41 10.29
N VAL A 129 8.15 -15.90 9.64
CA VAL A 129 8.71 -14.57 9.95
C VAL A 129 7.68 -13.50 9.64
N GLN A 130 7.07 -13.56 8.45
CA GLN A 130 6.04 -12.61 8.04
C GLN A 130 4.84 -12.64 9.00
N LEU A 131 4.33 -13.82 9.32
CA LEU A 131 3.19 -13.98 10.24
C LEU A 131 3.53 -13.47 11.64
N SER A 132 4.75 -13.70 12.12
CA SER A 132 5.22 -13.16 13.41
C SER A 132 5.30 -11.64 13.41
N CYS A 133 5.49 -10.98 12.26
CA CYS A 133 5.49 -9.51 12.17
C CYS A 133 4.08 -8.91 12.08
N MET A 134 3.09 -9.67 11.58
CA MET A 134 1.73 -9.16 11.31
C MET A 134 0.77 -9.39 12.48
N LEU A 135 0.96 -10.46 13.25
CA LEU A 135 0.03 -10.81 14.32
C LEU A 135 0.25 -9.94 15.56
N SER A 136 -0.85 -9.61 16.24
CA SER A 136 -0.80 -9.16 17.61
C SER A 136 -0.57 -10.33 18.56
N ASN A 137 -0.07 -10.06 19.75
CA ASN A 137 0.16 -11.07 20.79
C ASN A 137 -1.09 -11.91 21.12
N GLN A 138 -2.29 -11.33 20.99
CA GLN A 138 -3.58 -12.00 21.20
C GLN A 138 -3.85 -13.11 20.18
N SER A 139 -3.27 -13.01 18.97
CA SER A 139 -3.46 -13.96 17.87
C SER A 139 -2.27 -14.90 17.68
N PHE A 140 -1.29 -14.91 18.59
CA PHE A 140 -0.13 -15.82 18.49
C PHE A 140 -0.49 -17.30 18.62
N ASN A 141 -1.72 -17.64 18.99
CA ASN A 141 -2.23 -19.01 18.92
C ASN A 141 -2.25 -19.60 17.50
N ILE A 142 -2.17 -18.76 16.45
CA ILE A 142 -2.07 -19.19 15.05
C ILE A 142 -0.64 -19.66 14.69
N LEU A 143 0.37 -19.19 15.43
CA LEU A 143 1.76 -19.59 15.21
C LEU A 143 2.02 -21.00 15.77
N PRO A 144 3.03 -21.72 15.23
CA PRO A 144 3.51 -22.96 15.85
C PRO A 144 3.85 -22.74 17.33
N ASP A 145 3.50 -23.69 18.19
CA ASP A 145 3.65 -23.55 19.65
C ASP A 145 5.07 -23.14 20.07
N GLN A 146 6.09 -23.66 19.39
CA GLN A 146 7.49 -23.35 19.63
C GLN A 146 7.82 -21.88 19.33
N ILE A 147 7.27 -21.32 18.26
CA ILE A 147 7.45 -19.90 17.87
C ILE A 147 6.68 -19.01 18.83
N ARG A 148 5.41 -19.35 19.12
CA ARG A 148 4.58 -18.62 20.09
C ARG A 148 5.28 -18.50 21.44
N ASN A 149 5.70 -19.62 22.02
CA ASN A 149 6.35 -19.63 23.33
C ASN A 149 7.63 -18.78 23.36
N TYR A 150 8.35 -18.72 22.25
CA TYR A 150 9.57 -17.94 22.12
C TYR A 150 9.29 -16.43 22.07
N LEU A 151 8.26 -16.02 21.34
CA LEU A 151 7.82 -14.61 21.24
C LEU A 151 7.12 -14.10 22.51
N THR A 152 6.45 -14.98 23.27
CA THR A 152 5.76 -14.61 24.53
C THR A 152 6.65 -14.71 25.76
N SER A 153 7.92 -15.06 25.61
CA SER A 153 8.84 -15.16 26.75
C SER A 153 9.10 -13.79 27.38
N GLU A 154 9.27 -13.73 28.70
CA GLU A 154 9.57 -12.46 29.42
C GLU A 154 10.90 -11.83 28.99
N THR A 155 11.77 -12.62 28.36
CA THR A 155 13.08 -12.20 27.83
C THR A 155 13.05 -11.87 26.34
N CYS A 156 11.85 -11.79 25.75
CA CYS A 156 11.70 -11.56 24.32
C CYS A 156 12.29 -10.21 23.90
N ALA A 157 13.33 -10.28 23.08
CA ALA A 157 14.03 -9.10 22.57
C ALA A 157 13.22 -8.33 21.52
N LEU A 158 11.97 -8.71 21.21
CA LEU A 158 11.08 -8.06 20.24
C LEU A 158 9.83 -7.46 20.89
N ILE A 159 9.77 -7.36 22.22
CA ILE A 159 8.58 -6.90 22.95
C ILE A 159 8.09 -5.52 22.50
N ASP A 160 9.00 -4.64 22.09
CA ASP A 160 8.72 -3.30 21.58
C ASP A 160 7.95 -3.30 20.25
N MET A 161 7.98 -4.39 19.49
CA MET A 161 7.23 -4.55 18.23
C MET A 161 5.79 -5.00 18.45
N PHE A 162 5.43 -5.44 19.67
CA PHE A 162 4.12 -6.00 19.99
C PHE A 162 3.41 -5.21 21.09
N PRO A 163 3.02 -3.94 20.83
CA PRO A 163 2.36 -3.12 21.82
C PRO A 163 1.00 -3.73 22.22
N THR A 164 0.71 -3.73 23.52
CA THR A 164 -0.58 -4.18 24.06
C THR A 164 -1.69 -3.14 23.91
N SER A 165 -1.32 -1.87 23.71
CA SER A 165 -2.21 -0.76 23.40
C SER A 165 -1.54 0.17 22.40
N PHE A 166 -2.35 0.78 21.54
CA PHE A 166 -1.89 1.72 20.52
C PHE A 166 -2.87 2.90 20.43
N GLN A 167 -2.39 4.00 19.85
CA GLN A 167 -3.22 5.18 19.60
C GLN A 167 -3.80 5.11 18.18
N CYS A 168 -5.02 5.64 18.03
CA CYS A 168 -5.64 5.85 16.73
C CYS A 168 -5.87 7.34 16.50
N ASP A 169 -5.65 7.78 15.26
CA ASP A 169 -5.90 9.15 14.83
C ASP A 169 -6.91 9.14 13.68
N GLN A 170 -8.12 9.64 13.93
CA GLN A 170 -9.17 9.71 12.91
C GLN A 170 -8.79 10.63 11.74
N ASN A 171 -7.92 11.62 11.94
CA ASN A 171 -7.42 12.50 10.88
C ASN A 171 -8.49 13.01 9.89
N GLY A 172 -9.62 13.49 10.41
CA GLY A 172 -10.75 13.99 9.62
C GLY A 172 -11.65 12.92 9.00
N LYS A 173 -11.48 11.64 9.37
CA LYS A 173 -12.35 10.52 8.99
C LYS A 173 -13.45 10.30 10.00
N THR A 174 -14.58 9.80 9.53
CA THR A 174 -15.76 9.53 10.37
C THR A 174 -15.81 8.10 10.86
N GLN A 175 -15.23 7.16 10.11
CA GLN A 175 -15.29 5.74 10.42
C GLN A 175 -14.00 5.29 11.11
N ASP A 176 -14.14 4.55 12.21
CA ASP A 176 -12.98 4.12 13.00
C ASP A 176 -11.99 3.26 12.20
N TYR A 177 -12.47 2.46 11.24
CA TYR A 177 -11.62 1.64 10.38
C TYR A 177 -10.77 2.44 9.38
N GLU A 178 -11.08 3.73 9.19
CA GLU A 178 -10.27 4.66 8.40
C GLU A 178 -9.23 5.40 9.26
N SER A 179 -9.24 5.21 10.58
CA SER A 179 -8.29 5.86 11.49
C SER A 179 -6.88 5.35 11.25
N ILE A 180 -5.92 6.25 11.40
CA ILE A 180 -4.51 5.92 11.33
C ILE A 180 -4.13 5.21 12.64
N VAL A 181 -3.67 3.97 12.51
CA VAL A 181 -3.22 3.13 13.63
C VAL A 181 -1.73 3.38 13.89
N LEU A 182 -1.43 3.99 15.04
CA LEU A 182 -0.07 4.39 15.41
C LEU A 182 0.65 3.25 16.14
N ILE A 183 1.15 2.29 15.37
CA ILE A 183 2.01 1.19 15.83
C ILE A 183 3.44 1.34 15.31
N PRO A 184 4.45 0.79 16.02
CA PRO A 184 5.81 0.72 15.51
C PRO A 184 5.87 0.01 14.16
N PHE A 185 6.75 0.49 13.26
CA PHE A 185 7.00 -0.21 12.00
C PHE A 185 7.74 -1.52 12.27
N PRO A 186 7.31 -2.65 11.66
CA PRO A 186 7.94 -3.93 11.91
C PRO A 186 9.33 -4.02 11.28
N ASP A 187 10.35 -4.34 12.08
CA ASP A 187 11.68 -4.72 11.58
C ASP A 187 11.73 -6.24 11.32
N MET A 188 11.37 -6.62 10.09
CA MET A 188 11.35 -8.02 9.67
C MET A 188 12.72 -8.70 9.75
N ARG A 189 13.81 -7.94 9.56
CA ARG A 189 15.18 -8.47 9.67
C ARG A 189 15.48 -8.88 11.10
N ARG A 190 15.16 -8.01 12.06
CA ARG A 190 15.32 -8.30 13.50
C ARG A 190 14.47 -9.50 13.93
N VAL A 191 13.26 -9.64 13.41
CA VAL A 191 12.40 -10.80 13.66
C VAL A 191 13.00 -12.08 13.07
N ALA A 192 13.48 -12.04 11.82
CA ALA A 192 14.11 -13.18 11.18
C ALA A 192 15.36 -13.66 11.95
N GLU A 193 16.23 -12.72 12.35
CA GLU A 193 17.43 -13.00 13.14
C GLU A 193 17.09 -13.62 14.50
N TYR A 194 16.09 -13.07 15.19
CA TYR A 194 15.64 -13.59 16.48
C TYR A 194 15.04 -15.00 16.36
N LEU A 195 14.21 -15.26 15.34
CA LEU A 195 13.53 -16.54 15.18
C LEU A 195 14.39 -17.66 14.58
N SER A 196 15.48 -17.32 13.88
CA SER A 196 16.37 -18.29 13.21
C SER A 196 16.75 -19.51 14.08
N PRO A 197 17.16 -19.37 15.36
CA PRO A 197 17.56 -20.52 16.18
C PRO A 197 16.42 -21.50 16.49
N ILE A 198 15.18 -21.04 16.46
CA ILE A 198 13.98 -21.87 16.71
C ILE A 198 13.45 -22.43 15.40
N ILE A 199 13.42 -21.63 14.32
CA ILE A 199 12.99 -22.10 12.99
C ILE A 199 13.81 -23.32 12.56
N ASN A 200 15.13 -23.31 12.79
CA ASN A 200 16.01 -24.43 12.45
C ASN A 200 15.77 -25.72 13.27
N LYS A 201 14.94 -25.67 14.32
CA LYS A 201 14.60 -26.79 15.20
C LYS A 201 13.15 -27.27 15.03
N LEU A 202 12.38 -26.62 14.15
CA LEU A 202 11.01 -27.03 13.86
C LEU A 202 11.01 -28.42 13.21
N ASP A 203 9.92 -29.16 13.39
CA ASP A 203 9.75 -30.46 12.74
C ASP A 203 9.53 -30.31 11.23
N SER A 204 9.79 -31.40 10.50
CA SER A 204 9.73 -31.42 9.04
C SER A 204 8.36 -31.00 8.48
N ASN A 205 7.26 -31.30 9.18
CA ASN A 205 5.92 -30.94 8.69
C ASN A 205 5.70 -29.43 8.78
N THR A 206 6.05 -28.79 9.91
CA THR A 206 5.96 -27.33 10.04
C THR A 206 6.92 -26.61 9.09
N LEU A 207 8.14 -27.12 8.90
CA LEU A 207 9.06 -26.57 7.90
C LEU A 207 8.51 -26.67 6.47
N GLN A 208 7.79 -27.74 6.14
CA GLN A 208 7.14 -27.87 4.83
C GLN A 208 6.05 -26.84 4.59
N LEU A 209 5.39 -26.33 5.64
CA LEU A 209 4.41 -25.24 5.54
C LEU A 209 5.10 -23.87 5.44
N ASN A 210 6.32 -23.73 5.96
CA ASN A 210 7.11 -22.52 5.91
C ASN A 210 7.91 -22.39 4.60
N ARG A 211 7.27 -22.63 3.46
CA ARG A 211 7.91 -22.55 2.13
C ARG A 211 7.06 -21.76 1.15
N VAL A 212 7.72 -21.17 0.16
CA VAL A 212 7.04 -20.64 -1.03
C VAL A 212 6.49 -21.80 -1.86
N ALA A 213 5.20 -21.75 -2.17
CA ALA A 213 4.54 -22.77 -2.99
C ALA A 213 4.48 -22.37 -4.47
N ASP A 214 4.42 -23.36 -5.34
CA ASP A 214 4.19 -23.16 -6.78
C ASP A 214 2.71 -22.93 -7.08
N ASN A 215 2.44 -22.25 -8.20
CA ASN A 215 1.10 -22.26 -8.78
C ASN A 215 0.83 -23.61 -9.45
N PHE A 216 -0.44 -24.05 -9.46
CA PHE A 216 -0.84 -25.32 -10.07
C PHE A 216 -1.86 -25.10 -11.18
N ILE A 217 -1.68 -25.81 -12.30
CA ILE A 217 -2.71 -25.98 -13.31
C ILE A 217 -3.33 -27.36 -13.13
N PHE A 218 -4.66 -27.41 -13.21
CA PHE A 218 -5.45 -28.63 -13.18
C PHE A 218 -6.06 -28.85 -14.57
N GLU A 219 -5.71 -29.97 -15.21
CA GLU A 219 -6.23 -30.37 -16.52
C GLU A 219 -7.00 -31.69 -16.38
N HIS A 220 -8.16 -31.80 -17.04
CA HIS A 220 -8.87 -33.07 -17.11
C HIS A 220 -8.07 -34.10 -17.91
N ASP A 221 -7.83 -35.27 -17.33
CA ASP A 221 -7.14 -36.39 -17.97
C ASP A 221 -8.05 -37.63 -18.03
N PRO A 222 -8.64 -37.95 -19.20
CA PRO A 222 -9.57 -39.07 -19.33
C PRO A 222 -8.91 -40.45 -19.18
N GLN A 223 -7.58 -40.54 -19.17
CA GLN A 223 -6.84 -41.80 -19.05
C GLN A 223 -6.30 -42.04 -17.63
N SER A 224 -6.47 -41.09 -16.72
CA SER A 224 -5.93 -41.17 -15.37
C SER A 224 -6.87 -41.97 -14.45
N VAL A 225 -6.31 -42.94 -13.71
CA VAL A 225 -7.08 -43.95 -12.95
C VAL A 225 -6.65 -44.00 -11.47
N SER A 226 -6.11 -42.91 -10.91
CA SER A 226 -5.65 -42.90 -9.52
C SER A 226 -6.79 -42.56 -8.55
N ASN A 227 -6.81 -43.24 -7.39
CA ASN A 227 -7.81 -43.02 -6.34
C ASN A 227 -7.33 -41.93 -5.39
N ILE A 228 -8.04 -40.79 -5.36
CA ILE A 228 -7.79 -39.73 -4.38
C ILE A 228 -8.65 -40.00 -3.14
N SER A 229 -8.00 -40.18 -1.99
CA SER A 229 -8.68 -40.19 -0.70
C SER A 229 -8.69 -38.76 -0.15
N THR A 230 -9.88 -38.24 0.17
CA THR A 230 -10.01 -36.98 0.90
C THR A 230 -10.63 -37.24 2.27
N THR A 231 -10.21 -36.47 3.27
CA THR A 231 -10.73 -36.54 4.65
C THR A 231 -12.02 -35.76 4.85
N VAL A 232 -12.43 -34.94 3.86
CA VAL A 232 -13.52 -33.96 3.98
C VAL A 232 -14.71 -34.32 3.09
N ILE A 233 -14.47 -34.99 1.97
CA ILE A 233 -15.48 -35.29 0.96
C ILE A 233 -15.41 -36.80 0.63
N GLU A 234 -16.38 -37.56 1.13
CA GLU A 234 -16.61 -38.94 0.70
C GLU A 234 -17.31 -38.90 -0.66
N HIS A 235 -16.59 -39.18 -1.75
CA HIS A 235 -17.20 -39.31 -3.07
C HIS A 235 -16.84 -40.65 -3.72
N ALA A 236 -17.84 -41.25 -4.37
CA ALA A 236 -17.69 -42.37 -5.27
C ALA A 236 -17.10 -41.85 -6.59
N SER A 237 -15.87 -42.23 -6.90
CA SER A 237 -15.24 -42.18 -8.22
C SER A 237 -15.22 -40.81 -8.91
N LEU A 238 -14.26 -39.96 -8.56
CA LEU A 238 -13.96 -38.74 -9.30
C LEU A 238 -13.07 -39.04 -10.51
N CYS A 239 -13.39 -38.48 -11.68
CA CYS A 239 -12.44 -38.41 -12.81
C CYS A 239 -11.27 -37.50 -12.41
N GLU A 240 -10.04 -37.95 -12.65
CA GLU A 240 -8.86 -37.29 -12.10
C GLU A 240 -8.43 -36.05 -12.92
N LEU A 241 -7.97 -35.03 -12.19
CA LEU A 241 -7.35 -33.84 -12.75
C LEU A 241 -5.84 -33.97 -12.63
N LYS A 242 -5.11 -33.89 -13.74
CA LYS A 242 -3.65 -33.87 -13.74
C LYS A 242 -3.17 -32.53 -13.20
N ARG A 243 -2.55 -32.58 -12.00
CA ARG A 243 -1.90 -31.43 -11.37
C ARG A 243 -0.51 -31.25 -11.96
N ARG A 244 -0.21 -30.07 -12.51
CA ARG A 244 1.15 -29.70 -12.93
C ARG A 244 1.58 -28.40 -12.25
N PRO A 245 2.78 -28.37 -11.63
CA PRO A 245 3.33 -27.11 -11.16
C PRO A 245 3.60 -26.23 -12.38
N VAL A 246 3.15 -24.97 -12.30
CA VAL A 246 3.39 -23.97 -13.32
C VAL A 246 4.15 -22.83 -12.69
N ARG A 247 5.37 -22.64 -13.20
CA ARG A 247 6.11 -21.43 -12.93
C ARG A 247 5.62 -20.38 -13.91
N ILE A 248 4.82 -19.43 -13.43
CA ILE A 248 4.60 -18.20 -14.19
C ILE A 248 5.96 -17.52 -14.24
N ILE A 249 6.65 -17.67 -15.37
CA ILE A 249 7.88 -16.92 -15.61
C ILE A 249 7.40 -15.48 -15.68
N ALA A 250 7.71 -14.69 -14.64
CA ALA A 250 7.64 -13.25 -14.73
C ALA A 250 8.44 -12.88 -15.97
N THR A 251 7.74 -12.57 -17.05
CA THR A 251 8.37 -12.22 -18.30
C THR A 251 9.17 -10.97 -17.97
N LYS A 252 10.51 -11.05 -18.06
CA LYS A 252 11.42 -9.90 -18.03
C LYS A 252 11.13 -8.87 -19.16
N THR A 253 9.98 -9.01 -19.82
CA THR A 253 9.53 -8.41 -21.06
C THR A 253 7.99 -8.34 -21.09
N LEU A 254 7.33 -8.09 -19.96
CA LEU A 254 6.13 -7.25 -20.03
C LEU A 254 6.61 -5.81 -20.13
N SER A 255 7.24 -5.46 -21.26
CA SER A 255 7.07 -4.11 -21.78
C SER A 255 5.56 -4.02 -21.99
N TYR A 256 4.87 -3.42 -21.01
CA TYR A 256 3.44 -3.14 -21.10
C TYR A 256 3.18 -2.70 -22.54
N VAL A 257 2.29 -3.41 -23.24
CA VAL A 257 1.99 -3.19 -24.66
C VAL A 257 1.26 -1.85 -24.72
N SER A 258 2.02 -0.77 -24.51
CA SER A 258 1.62 0.62 -24.48
C SER A 258 1.41 1.15 -25.89
N SER A 259 1.56 0.29 -26.89
CA SER A 259 1.29 0.63 -28.26
C SER A 259 0.97 -0.63 -29.08
N TRP A 260 -0.29 -0.69 -29.52
CA TRP A 260 -0.74 -1.31 -30.78
C TRP A 260 -1.13 -2.80 -30.70
N TYR A 261 -2.35 -3.04 -30.22
CA TYR A 261 -3.25 -3.80 -31.07
C TYR A 261 -3.97 -2.79 -31.98
N GLN A 262 -4.12 -3.12 -33.27
CA GLN A 262 -4.99 -2.32 -34.15
C GLN A 262 -6.33 -2.11 -33.45
N PRO A 263 -6.98 -0.93 -33.58
CA PRO A 263 -8.28 -0.72 -32.99
C PRO A 263 -9.19 -1.86 -33.43
N LEU A 264 -9.55 -2.73 -32.48
CA LEU A 264 -10.48 -3.83 -32.70
C LEU A 264 -11.83 -3.19 -33.00
N THR A 265 -12.12 -2.96 -34.28
CA THR A 265 -13.43 -2.53 -34.79
C THR A 265 -14.36 -3.72 -34.82
N VAL A 266 -14.54 -4.39 -33.68
CA VAL A 266 -15.58 -5.39 -33.52
C VAL A 266 -16.29 -5.09 -32.21
N PRO A 267 -17.48 -4.46 -32.25
CA PRO A 267 -18.37 -4.56 -31.11
C PRO A 267 -18.79 -6.02 -31.02
N TYR A 268 -18.07 -6.80 -30.22
CA TYR A 268 -18.61 -8.07 -29.74
C TYR A 268 -19.98 -7.75 -29.13
N HIS A 269 -21.02 -8.49 -29.52
CA HIS A 269 -22.43 -8.22 -29.19
C HIS A 269 -22.75 -8.09 -27.69
N LEU A 270 -21.77 -8.28 -26.80
CA LEU A 270 -21.89 -8.27 -25.34
C LEU A 270 -21.06 -7.19 -24.65
N PHE A 271 -20.18 -6.48 -25.35
CA PHE A 271 -19.37 -5.42 -24.72
C PHE A 271 -19.99 -4.06 -25.00
N PRO A 272 -20.39 -3.29 -23.96
CA PRO A 272 -20.95 -1.98 -24.14
C PRO A 272 -19.93 -1.04 -24.79
N SER A 273 -20.38 -0.24 -25.76
CA SER A 273 -19.56 0.76 -26.43
C SER A 273 -20.39 1.99 -26.72
N PHE A 274 -19.86 3.17 -26.38
CA PHE A 274 -20.47 4.44 -26.77
C PHE A 274 -20.33 4.73 -28.28
N ASN A 275 -19.46 4.00 -28.99
CA ASN A 275 -19.22 4.19 -30.44
C ASN A 275 -20.46 3.85 -31.31
N THR A 276 -21.47 3.19 -30.74
CA THR A 276 -22.73 2.88 -31.44
C THR A 276 -23.78 3.98 -31.28
N LEU A 277 -23.53 5.00 -30.45
CA LEU A 277 -24.44 6.11 -30.17
C LEU A 277 -23.90 7.41 -30.76
N GLN A 278 -24.80 8.26 -31.25
CA GLN A 278 -24.48 9.66 -31.52
C GLN A 278 -24.67 10.45 -30.23
N PHE A 279 -23.59 11.00 -29.69
CA PHE A 279 -23.62 11.86 -28.50
C PHE A 279 -22.68 13.05 -28.69
N THR A 280 -22.98 14.14 -27.99
CA THR A 280 -22.08 15.30 -27.88
C THR A 280 -21.48 15.30 -26.49
N VAL A 281 -20.15 15.30 -26.38
CA VAL A 281 -19.47 15.49 -25.10
C VAL A 281 -19.47 16.98 -24.79
N ILE A 282 -20.26 17.39 -23.80
CA ILE A 282 -20.14 18.71 -23.22
C ILE A 282 -18.99 18.62 -22.23
N GLN A 283 -17.80 19.08 -22.62
CA GLN A 283 -16.74 19.28 -21.65
C GLN A 283 -17.08 20.54 -20.85
N PRO A 284 -17.29 20.44 -19.52
CA PRO A 284 -17.35 21.62 -18.69
C PRO A 284 -16.05 22.40 -18.89
N ASN A 285 -16.14 23.71 -19.11
CA ASN A 285 -15.05 24.57 -19.61
C ASN A 285 -13.72 24.53 -18.81
N ASN A 286 -13.68 23.86 -17.65
CA ASN A 286 -12.60 23.96 -16.66
C ASN A 286 -11.91 22.63 -16.29
N PHE A 287 -12.14 21.51 -16.99
CA PHE A 287 -11.38 20.28 -16.76
C PHE A 287 -10.17 20.18 -17.70
N ARG A 288 -9.03 20.75 -17.28
CA ARG A 288 -7.72 20.29 -17.78
C ARG A 288 -7.23 19.16 -16.87
N LEU A 289 -6.99 17.99 -17.45
CA LEU A 289 -6.21 16.93 -16.81
C LEU A 289 -4.80 17.49 -16.54
N LEU A 290 -4.38 17.46 -15.27
CA LEU A 290 -3.01 17.72 -14.84
C LEU A 290 -2.07 16.61 -15.33
#